data_AF-D9PHU5-F1
#
_entry.id   AF-D9PHU5-F1
#
_cell.length_a   1.000
_cell.length_b   1.000
_cell.length_c   1.000
_cell.angle_alpha   90.00
_cell.angle_beta   90.00
_cell.angle_gamma   90.00
#
_symmetry.space_group_name_H-M   'P 1'
#
loop_
_entity.id
_entity.type
_entity.pdbx_description
1 polymer ?
#
loop_
_entity_poly.entity_id
_entity_poly.type
_entity_poly.pdbx_seq_one_letter_code
_entity_poly.pdbx_strand_id
1 'polypeptide(L)' 'SHINDGRKVLNFSTFNTLNNEKQKKAFKDTQDSIVIRMPLSTYLWMHSDAMLSDDDKKALKEWIKSQN' A
#
# COMPACT_ATOMS: atom_id res chain seq x y z
N SER A 1 -14.20 6.51 3.83
CA SER A 1 -14.35 5.56 2.71
C SER A 1 -13.02 4.94 2.26
N HIS A 2 -11.97 5.71 2.01
CA HIS A 2 -10.70 5.22 1.42
C HIS A 2 -9.91 4.19 2.23
N ILE A 3 -9.91 4.26 3.57
CA ILE A 3 -9.21 3.28 4.42
C ILE A 3 -9.83 1.88 4.27
N ASN A 4 -11.16 1.80 4.18
CA ASN A 4 -11.87 0.52 4.04
C ASN A 4 -11.57 -0.12 2.68
N ASP A 5 -11.46 0.67 1.61
CA ASP A 5 -11.09 0.17 0.30
C ASP A 5 -9.62 -0.24 0.23
N GLY A 6 -8.71 0.51 0.88
CA GLY A 6 -7.31 0.10 1.04
C GLY A 6 -7.19 -1.24 1.76
N ARG A 7 -7.97 -1.48 2.81
CA ARG A 7 -8.02 -2.76 3.54
C ARG A 7 -8.52 -3.94 2.70
N LYS A 8 -9.28 -3.70 1.62
CA LYS A 8 -9.66 -4.78 0.68
C LYS A 8 -8.47 -5.25 -0.16
N VAL A 9 -7.49 -4.37 -0.39
CA VAL A 9 -6.25 -4.68 -1.11
C VAL A 9 -5.22 -5.33 -0.17
N LEU A 10 -4.97 -4.70 0.98
CA LEU A 10 -4.01 -5.18 1.98
C LEU A 10 -4.51 -4.94 3.39
N ASN A 11 -4.75 -6.03 4.13
CA ASN A 11 -5.09 -6.00 5.55
C ASN A 11 -4.15 -6.93 6.33
N PHE A 12 -3.21 -6.33 7.06
CA PHE A 12 -2.21 -7.06 7.85
C PHE A 12 -2.83 -7.97 8.92
N SER A 13 -4.01 -7.62 9.46
CA SER A 13 -4.71 -8.42 10.47
C SER A 13 -5.15 -9.79 9.95
N THR A 14 -5.40 -9.89 8.65
CA THR A 14 -5.82 -11.14 7.97
C THR A 14 -4.77 -11.65 7.00
N PHE A 15 -3.63 -10.99 6.88
CA PHE A 15 -2.64 -11.28 5.83
C PHE A 15 -2.07 -12.69 5.98
N ASN A 16 -1.72 -13.08 7.20
CA ASN A 16 -1.17 -14.41 7.50
C ASN A 16 -2.19 -15.54 7.34
N THR A 17 -3.48 -15.23 7.23
CA THR A 17 -4.53 -16.23 6.95
C THR A 17 -4.77 -16.43 5.46
N LEU A 18 -4.17 -15.59 4.59
CA LEU A 18 -4.25 -15.73 3.14
C LEU A 18 -3.26 -16.78 2.65
N ASN A 19 -3.59 -17.46 1.54
CA ASN A 19 -2.64 -18.33 0.86
C ASN A 19 -1.53 -17.53 0.15
N ASN A 20 -0.43 -18.19 -0.22
CA ASN A 20 0.75 -17.54 -0.80
C ASN A 20 0.43 -16.73 -2.07
N GLU A 21 -0.46 -17.22 -2.93
CA GLU A 21 -0.86 -16.50 -4.15
C GLU A 21 -1.56 -15.18 -3.84
N LYS A 22 -2.49 -15.19 -2.87
CA LYS A 22 -3.20 -13.98 -2.43
C LYS A 22 -2.26 -13.00 -1.73
N GLN A 23 -1.30 -13.50 -0.94
CA GLN A 23 -0.28 -12.66 -0.31
C GLN A 23 0.58 -11.94 -1.36
N LYS A 24 1.08 -12.68 -2.37
CA LYS A 24 1.86 -12.11 -3.49
C LYS A 24 1.04 -11.10 -4.29
N LYS A 25 -0.23 -11.42 -4.57
CA LYS A 25 -1.14 -10.48 -5.26
C LYS A 25 -1.36 -9.20 -4.46
N ALA A 26 -1.59 -9.29 -3.15
CA ALA A 26 -1.78 -8.12 -2.30
C ALA A 26 -0.56 -7.19 -2.31
N PHE A 27 0.65 -7.75 -2.26
CA PHE A 27 1.89 -6.98 -2.38
C PHE A 27 2.04 -6.31 -3.75
N LYS A 28 1.77 -7.03 -4.85
CA LYS A 28 1.79 -6.46 -6.20
C LYS A 28 0.81 -5.30 -6.34
N ASP A 29 -0.44 -5.50 -5.93
CA ASP A 29 -1.49 -4.48 -6.03
C ASP A 29 -1.15 -3.24 -5.15
N THR A 30 -0.47 -3.44 -4.02
CA THR A 30 0.04 -2.36 -3.16
C THR A 30 1.14 -1.55 -3.84
N GLN A 31 2.10 -2.22 -4.50
CA GLN A 31 3.16 -1.56 -5.25
C GLN A 31 2.59 -0.64 -6.35
N ASP A 32 1.62 -1.13 -7.12
CA ASP A 32 0.96 -0.36 -8.17
C ASP A 32 0.20 0.84 -7.58
N SER A 33 -0.44 0.65 -6.43
CA SER A 33 -1.19 1.72 -5.74
C SER A 33 -0.29 2.84 -5.23
N ILE A 34 0.90 2.53 -4.70
CA ILE A 34 1.89 3.52 -4.24
C ILE A 34 2.37 4.41 -5.40
N VAL A 35 2.48 3.85 -6.61
CA VAL A 35 2.94 4.59 -7.79
C VAL A 35 1.83 5.47 -8.36
N ILE A 36 0.60 4.95 -8.42
CA ILE A 36 -0.46 5.56 -9.23
C ILE A 36 -1.42 6.42 -8.40
N ARG A 37 -1.68 6.05 -7.14
CA ARG A 37 -2.84 6.58 -6.40
C ARG A 37 -2.56 7.05 -4.97
N MET A 38 -1.48 6.61 -4.33
CA MET A 38 -1.23 6.95 -2.93
C MET A 38 -0.13 8.02 -2.77
N PRO A 39 -0.37 9.02 -1.90
CA PRO A 39 -1.62 9.31 -1.20
C PRO A 39 -2.64 10.00 -2.11
N LEU A 40 -3.94 9.87 -1.81
CA LEU A 40 -4.98 10.63 -2.50
C LEU A 40 -4.78 12.13 -2.25
N SER A 41 -4.78 12.94 -3.31
CA SER A 41 -4.55 14.39 -3.21
C SER A 41 -5.56 15.09 -2.29
N THR A 42 -6.83 14.67 -2.31
CA THR A 42 -7.88 15.18 -1.42
C THR A 42 -7.64 14.85 0.04
N TYR A 43 -6.98 13.72 0.32
CA TYR A 43 -6.60 13.33 1.68
C TYR A 43 -5.45 14.19 2.20
N LEU A 44 -4.47 14.53 1.33
CA LEU A 44 -3.33 15.38 1.68
C LEU A 44 -3.71 16.82 2.03
N TRP A 45 -4.87 17.30 1.58
CA TRP A 45 -5.32 18.66 1.90
C TRP A 45 -5.53 18.88 3.41
N MET A 46 -6.04 17.88 4.12
CA MET A 46 -6.22 17.92 5.58
C MET A 46 -5.15 17.13 6.35
N HIS A 47 -4.36 16.31 5.66
CA HIS A 47 -3.35 15.40 6.23
C HIS A 47 -2.04 15.52 5.47
N SER A 48 -1.38 16.67 5.57
CA SER A 48 -0.09 16.91 4.92
C SER A 48 1.01 15.99 5.44
N ASP A 49 0.86 15.50 6.67
CA ASP A 49 1.71 14.49 7.32
C ASP A 49 1.67 13.12 6.62
N ALA A 50 0.59 12.83 5.88
CA ALA A 50 0.47 11.59 5.11
C ALA A 50 1.19 11.65 3.76
N MET A 51 1.86 12.76 3.42
CA MET A 51 2.58 12.89 2.16
C MET A 51 3.80 11.96 2.14
N LEU A 52 3.81 11.02 1.20
CA LEU A 52 4.95 10.15 0.98
C LEU A 52 6.01 10.90 0.17
N SER A 53 7.20 11.04 0.76
CA SER A 53 8.39 11.49 0.04
C SER A 53 8.81 10.46 -1.02
N ASP A 54 9.72 10.85 -1.91
CA ASP A 54 10.26 9.92 -2.90
C ASP A 54 11.08 8.80 -2.24
N ASP A 55 11.74 9.10 -1.12
CA ASP A 55 12.47 8.12 -0.32
C ASP A 55 11.51 7.13 0.36
N ASP A 56 10.37 7.58 0.89
CA ASP A 56 9.34 6.68 1.46
C ASP A 56 8.80 5.72 0.39
N LYS A 57 8.49 6.25 -0.80
CA LYS A 57 8.01 5.45 -1.93
C LYS A 57 9.06 4.43 -2.36
N LYS A 58 10.35 4.81 -2.34
CA LYS A 58 11.46 3.92 -2.68
C LYS A 58 11.62 2.82 -1.64
N ALA A 59 11.65 3.17 -0.35
CA ALA A 59 11.76 2.21 0.75
C ALA A 59 10.61 1.19 0.73
N LEU A 60 9.38 1.64 0.51
CA LEU A 60 8.21 0.75 0.38
C LEU A 60 8.32 -0.19 -0.83
N LYS A 61 8.77 0.31 -1.98
CA LYS A 61 8.99 -0.52 -3.18
C LYS A 61 10.05 -1.59 -2.95
N GLU A 62 11.16 -1.23 -2.31
CA GLU A 62 12.26 -2.16 -2.01
C GLU A 62 11.81 -3.21 -1.01
N TRP A 63 11.10 -2.81 0.05
CA TRP A 63 10.51 -3.73 1.01
C TRP A 63 9.54 -4.71 0.33
N ILE A 64 8.60 -4.23 -0.50
CA ILE A 64 7.66 -5.12 -1.21
C ILE A 64 8.40 -6.13 -2.11
N LYS A 65 9.43 -5.68 -2.83
CA LYS A 65 10.25 -6.57 -3.67
C LYS A 65 10.95 -7.67 -2.87
N SER A 66 11.31 -7.40 -1.60
CA SER A 66 11.95 -8.39 -0.72
C SER A 66 11.01 -9.49 -0.22
N GLN A 67 9.69 -9.32 -0.35
CA GLN A 67 8.68 -10.29 0.11
C GLN A 67 8.35 -11.36 -0.95
N ASN A 68 9.10 -11.40 -2.05
CA ASN A 68 8.76 -12.17 -3.25
C ASN A 68 9.59 -13.44 -3.40
#